data_AF-A0A7V0V1E1-F1
#
_entry.id   AF-A0A7V0V1E1-F1
#
_cell.length_a   1.000
_cell.length_b   1.000
_cell.length_c   1.000
_cell.angle_alpha   90.00
_cell.angle_beta   90.00
_cell.angle_gamma   90.00
#
_symmetry.space_group_name_H-M   'P 1'
#
loop_
_entity.id
_entity.type
_entity.pdbx_description
1 polymer ?
#
loop_
_entity_poly.entity_id
_entity_poly.type
_entity_poly.pdbx_seq_one_letter_code
_entity_poly.pdbx_strand_id
1 'polypeptide(L)'
;MLAKVRVQTDRPIGRIDRNLYGHFVEHLGRCIYGGLWAEMLVSRKFEGHDAKEYGVVHPWQSVGRGPGVRFDHDNTTFYTGRQSQRISVREDDGQPHGVSQGPLALMRGRGYHLRIVARQQGLAGALRVALEDVDGRAYVAKEMACPQGDWQVLETDLVCPADDLLGRLSITFRGTGTLWLGAASLMPADARGGWRADVVEAVRGLRPSFLRWPGGNFASAYHWQDGIGPRDRRPSRIDPAWGAIEPNDVGTDEFMALCRDLGTEPYLCVNVGSGTPEEAAAWVEYCNGPADSTYGALRAANGHPEPYRVRYWGVGNEIYGNWQPGHVDAETYARRALEFAQAMRAVDPEIVLIGVGAQEYEAPGWNDAVLGIVRDRMDYLSLHHYTPGYAAGELPIDHVPPHEELYPVVMAGPERVEELLRDVGGLIARHGLQDRLHIALDEWNVWLFAHYECRMEEPFLLRDGLYVVSVFNALHRNCRLVRMAGLAQLVNVLGAIYTTPTGLFLTPVYLANRLIVEHSGTISVETAVESPTFSAPAAVLMPARPHARYVDAMATVSEEGDRLYLSLVNRHR
;
A
#
# COMPACT_ATOMS: atom_id res chain seq x y z
N MET A 1 -41.00 6.52 16.93
CA MET A 1 -40.39 6.78 18.26
C MET A 1 -39.15 7.63 18.03
N LEU A 2 -38.90 8.66 18.83
CA LEU A 2 -37.67 9.46 18.73
C LEU A 2 -36.49 8.69 19.31
N ALA A 3 -35.31 8.77 18.68
CA ALA A 3 -34.09 8.21 19.24
C ALA A 3 -33.63 9.04 20.46
N LYS A 4 -33.06 8.38 21.47
CA LYS A 4 -32.48 9.00 22.67
C LYS A 4 -31.06 8.49 22.86
N VAL A 5 -30.14 9.41 23.11
CA VAL A 5 -28.74 9.10 23.45
C VAL A 5 -28.48 9.59 24.87
N ARG A 6 -27.98 8.71 25.74
CA ARG A 6 -27.59 9.04 27.11
C ARG A 6 -26.10 8.80 27.27
N VAL A 7 -25.37 9.84 27.66
CA VAL A 7 -23.93 9.80 27.92
C VAL A 7 -23.68 9.86 29.41
N GLN A 8 -22.83 8.97 29.94
CA GLN A 8 -22.46 8.92 31.35
C GLN A 8 -20.98 9.28 31.49
N THR A 9 -20.69 10.57 31.64
CA THR A 9 -19.31 11.10 31.64
C THR A 9 -18.48 10.65 32.85
N ASP A 10 -19.14 10.19 33.91
CA ASP A 10 -18.54 9.63 35.13
C ASP A 10 -18.25 8.13 35.04
N ARG A 11 -18.57 7.48 33.91
CA ARG A 11 -18.36 6.04 33.68
C ARG A 11 -17.41 5.78 32.51
N PRO A 12 -16.09 5.82 32.73
CA PRO A 12 -15.12 5.56 31.67
C PRO A 12 -15.10 4.08 31.25
N ILE A 13 -15.19 3.87 29.93
CA ILE A 13 -14.92 2.58 29.27
C ILE A 13 -13.41 2.36 29.15
N GLY A 14 -12.59 3.38 28.92
CA GLY A 14 -11.15 3.19 28.84
C GLY A 14 -10.44 4.24 28.00
N ARG A 15 -9.11 4.21 28.07
CA ARG A 15 -8.26 5.05 27.23
C ARG A 15 -8.19 4.46 25.83
N ILE A 16 -8.55 5.28 24.85
CA ILE A 16 -8.42 5.00 23.42
C ILE A 16 -6.93 5.01 23.06
N ASP A 17 -6.49 3.94 22.40
CA ASP A 17 -5.15 3.88 21.86
C ASP A 17 -5.04 4.76 20.60
N ARG A 18 -3.93 5.49 20.45
CA ARG A 18 -3.68 6.30 19.26
C ARG A 18 -3.62 5.41 18.01
N ASN A 19 -3.19 4.16 18.16
CA ASN A 19 -3.09 3.18 17.08
C ASN A 19 -4.45 2.71 16.55
N LEU A 20 -5.58 3.22 17.04
CA LEU A 20 -6.86 2.99 16.35
C LEU A 20 -6.99 3.76 15.03
N TYR A 21 -6.08 4.70 14.74
CA TYR A 21 -6.11 5.56 13.55
C TYR A 21 -4.94 5.26 12.61
N GLY A 22 -4.83 4.02 12.15
CA GLY A 22 -3.79 3.59 11.22
C GLY A 22 -4.30 3.37 9.80
N HIS A 23 -3.35 3.22 8.87
CA HIS A 23 -3.64 2.91 7.48
C HIS A 23 -2.70 1.84 6.94
N PHE A 24 -3.06 1.32 5.77
CA PHE A 24 -2.40 0.19 5.12
C PHE A 24 -2.00 0.54 3.69
N VAL A 25 -0.81 0.07 3.28
CA VAL A 25 -0.21 0.32 1.97
C VAL A 25 0.42 -0.98 1.46
N GLU A 26 -0.01 -1.40 0.27
CA GLU A 26 0.49 -2.59 -0.41
C GLU A 26 1.05 -2.26 -1.79
N HIS A 27 1.95 -3.09 -2.29
CA HIS A 27 2.31 -3.15 -3.71
C HIS A 27 1.18 -3.79 -4.54
N LEU A 28 0.00 -3.16 -4.51
CA LEU A 28 -1.24 -3.60 -5.16
C LEU A 28 -1.83 -2.47 -6.01
N GLY A 29 -2.25 -2.82 -7.22
CA GLY A 29 -2.96 -1.90 -8.12
C GLY A 29 -2.19 -0.59 -8.31
N ARG A 30 -2.87 0.54 -8.08
CA ARG A 30 -2.22 1.86 -8.08
C ARG A 30 -1.98 2.43 -6.68
N CYS A 31 -1.86 1.62 -5.64
CA CYS A 31 -1.66 2.14 -4.28
C CYS A 31 -0.32 2.87 -4.15
N ILE A 32 0.78 2.18 -4.46
CA ILE A 32 2.13 2.77 -4.51
C ILE A 32 2.39 3.38 -5.89
N TYR A 33 2.53 2.57 -6.93
CA TYR A 33 2.86 3.06 -8.28
C TYR A 33 1.65 3.68 -8.97
N GLY A 34 1.79 4.93 -9.43
CA GLY A 34 0.66 5.71 -9.95
C GLY A 34 -0.31 6.23 -8.86
N GLY A 35 0.05 6.06 -7.58
CA GLY A 35 -0.64 6.57 -6.40
C GLY A 35 0.29 7.38 -5.51
N LEU A 36 0.94 6.76 -4.53
CA LEU A 36 1.89 7.43 -3.62
C LEU A 36 3.22 7.82 -4.30
N TRP A 37 3.75 6.97 -5.17
CA TRP A 37 5.05 7.14 -5.82
C TRP A 37 4.95 8.02 -7.07
N ALA A 38 5.91 8.93 -7.25
CA ALA A 38 5.88 9.97 -8.28
C ALA A 38 6.43 9.55 -9.64
N GLU A 39 6.93 8.32 -9.78
CA GLU A 39 7.41 7.79 -11.06
C GLU A 39 6.28 7.81 -12.09
N MET A 40 6.55 8.42 -13.24
CA MET A 40 5.59 8.52 -14.33
C MET A 40 5.76 7.40 -15.37
N LEU A 41 6.92 6.75 -15.38
CA LEU A 41 7.24 5.67 -16.32
C LEU A 41 6.90 4.30 -15.74
N VAL A 42 6.25 3.47 -16.55
CA VAL A 42 6.01 2.05 -16.28
C VAL A 42 7.09 1.22 -16.96
N SER A 43 7.40 0.04 -16.41
CA SER A 43 8.46 -0.85 -16.89
C SER A 43 9.79 -0.09 -17.04
N ARG A 44 10.10 0.75 -16.06
CA ARG A 44 11.18 1.74 -16.14
C ARG A 44 12.58 1.11 -16.22
N LYS A 45 12.72 -0.16 -15.81
CA LYS A 45 13.94 -1.00 -15.91
C LYS A 45 13.93 -1.91 -17.15
N PHE A 46 12.99 -1.69 -18.06
CA PHE A 46 12.80 -2.48 -19.28
C PHE A 46 12.62 -3.98 -18.99
N GLU A 47 12.01 -4.36 -17.87
CA GLU A 47 11.58 -5.75 -17.58
C GLU A 47 10.20 -6.01 -18.17
N GLY A 48 9.96 -7.21 -18.70
CA GLY A 48 8.69 -7.64 -19.28
C GLY A 48 8.82 -8.18 -20.70
N HIS A 49 7.72 -8.23 -21.44
CA HIS A 49 7.65 -8.80 -22.78
C HIS A 49 7.20 -7.76 -23.83
N ASP A 50 7.50 -8.04 -25.10
CA ASP A 50 7.04 -7.28 -26.25
C ASP A 50 5.63 -7.73 -26.64
N ALA A 51 4.61 -7.08 -26.08
CA ALA A 51 3.23 -7.42 -26.39
C ALA A 51 2.74 -6.88 -27.75
N LYS A 52 3.33 -5.78 -28.23
CA LYS A 52 2.84 -5.03 -29.41
C LYS A 52 3.91 -4.74 -30.46
N GLU A 53 5.16 -4.60 -30.03
CA GLU A 53 6.25 -4.17 -30.89
C GLU A 53 7.49 -5.03 -30.66
N TYR A 54 7.84 -5.85 -31.66
CA TYR A 54 8.93 -6.81 -31.53
C TYR A 54 10.24 -6.15 -31.04
N GLY A 55 10.80 -6.70 -29.96
CA GLY A 55 12.05 -6.24 -29.34
C GLY A 55 11.93 -4.96 -28.50
N VAL A 56 10.72 -4.44 -28.24
CA VAL A 56 10.49 -3.30 -27.34
C VAL A 56 9.48 -3.66 -26.26
N VAL A 57 9.86 -3.46 -25.00
CA VAL A 57 9.07 -3.86 -23.82
C VAL A 57 7.84 -2.97 -23.67
N HIS A 58 6.65 -3.54 -23.51
CA HIS A 58 5.45 -2.76 -23.23
C HIS A 58 5.53 -2.07 -21.84
N PRO A 59 5.12 -0.80 -21.68
CA PRO A 59 4.43 0.07 -22.65
C PRO A 59 5.35 1.01 -23.46
N TRP A 60 6.66 0.75 -23.51
CA TRP A 60 7.54 1.50 -24.40
C TRP A 60 7.19 1.24 -25.87
N GLN A 61 7.44 2.25 -26.69
CA GLN A 61 7.24 2.23 -28.14
C GLN A 61 8.55 2.56 -28.82
N SER A 62 8.81 1.93 -29.96
CA SER A 62 9.93 2.31 -30.81
C SER A 62 9.72 3.68 -31.44
N VAL A 63 10.82 4.39 -31.65
CA VAL A 63 10.90 5.60 -32.46
C VAL A 63 11.83 5.31 -33.63
N GLY A 64 11.39 5.61 -34.85
CA GLY A 64 12.19 5.46 -36.06
C GLY A 64 12.51 4.00 -36.42
N ARG A 65 11.52 3.10 -36.45
CA ARG A 65 11.76 1.78 -37.07
C ARG A 65 12.05 1.93 -38.56
N GLY A 66 13.02 1.16 -39.05
CA GLY A 66 13.38 1.18 -40.47
C GLY A 66 14.33 0.03 -40.84
N PRO A 67 14.62 -0.13 -42.13
CA PRO A 67 15.68 -1.02 -42.60
C PRO A 67 17.01 -0.68 -41.90
N GLY A 68 17.73 -1.68 -41.40
CA GLY A 68 19.01 -1.47 -40.72
C GLY A 68 18.93 -1.07 -39.24
N VAL A 69 17.71 -0.88 -38.70
CA VAL A 69 17.47 -0.61 -37.27
C VAL A 69 16.93 -1.86 -36.59
N ARG A 70 17.55 -2.26 -35.48
CA ARG A 70 17.15 -3.44 -34.71
C ARG A 70 16.87 -3.07 -33.26
N PHE A 71 15.75 -3.55 -32.75
CA PHE A 71 15.35 -3.49 -31.35
C PHE A 71 15.41 -4.89 -30.76
N ASP A 72 15.99 -5.03 -29.56
CA ASP A 72 16.04 -6.31 -28.85
C ASP A 72 15.88 -6.11 -27.34
N HIS A 73 15.35 -7.13 -26.66
CA HIS A 73 15.57 -7.34 -25.23
C HIS A 73 16.92 -8.06 -25.07
N ASP A 74 17.96 -7.32 -24.70
CA ASP A 74 19.29 -7.90 -24.55
C ASP A 74 19.44 -8.54 -23.17
N ASN A 75 19.42 -9.87 -23.14
CA ASN A 75 19.60 -10.70 -21.95
C ASN A 75 21.06 -11.09 -21.69
N THR A 76 22.00 -10.53 -22.47
CA THR A 76 23.45 -10.74 -22.30
C THR A 76 24.14 -9.51 -21.74
N THR A 77 23.69 -8.33 -22.13
CA THR A 77 24.20 -7.03 -21.67
C THR A 77 23.06 -6.28 -21.01
N PHE A 78 22.99 -6.30 -19.68
CA PHE A 78 21.95 -5.61 -18.92
C PHE A 78 22.49 -5.00 -17.62
N TYR A 79 21.78 -4.00 -17.10
CA TYR A 79 22.20 -3.24 -15.91
C TYR A 79 21.67 -3.84 -14.60
N THR A 80 20.44 -4.33 -14.63
CA THR A 80 19.74 -4.92 -13.49
C THR A 80 18.77 -6.00 -13.98
N GLY A 81 18.30 -6.87 -13.08
CA GLY A 81 17.32 -7.89 -13.43
C GLY A 81 17.87 -8.89 -14.44
N ARG A 82 17.20 -8.99 -15.60
CA ARG A 82 17.48 -10.03 -16.60
C ARG A 82 17.66 -9.51 -18.02
N GLN A 83 17.34 -8.24 -18.28
CA GLN A 83 17.38 -7.68 -19.63
C GLN A 83 17.57 -6.16 -19.65
N SER A 84 17.92 -5.63 -20.82
CA SER A 84 17.91 -4.20 -21.14
C SER A 84 17.33 -3.96 -22.52
N GLN A 85 16.92 -2.71 -22.81
CA GLN A 85 16.49 -2.34 -24.14
C GLN A 85 17.71 -2.02 -25.00
N ARG A 86 17.94 -2.80 -26.06
CA ARG A 86 18.97 -2.53 -27.07
C ARG A 86 18.36 -1.93 -28.33
N ILE A 87 19.01 -0.91 -28.88
CA ILE A 87 18.71 -0.29 -30.17
C ILE A 87 20.01 -0.24 -30.99
N SER A 88 20.05 -0.90 -32.14
CA SER A 88 21.21 -0.97 -33.03
C SER A 88 20.88 -0.39 -34.39
N VAL A 89 21.65 0.59 -34.85
CA VAL A 89 21.48 1.26 -36.15
C VAL A 89 22.73 0.99 -36.98
N ARG A 90 22.57 0.25 -38.09
CA ARG A 90 23.68 -0.17 -38.98
C ARG A 90 23.98 0.85 -40.07
N GLU A 91 22.96 1.55 -40.54
CA GLU A 91 23.03 2.53 -41.61
C GLU A 91 22.35 3.81 -41.12
N ASP A 92 22.99 4.96 -41.35
CA ASP A 92 22.42 6.26 -41.00
C ASP A 92 21.41 6.68 -42.07
N ASP A 93 20.12 6.62 -41.74
CA ASP A 93 19.03 7.08 -42.59
C ASP A 93 18.66 8.55 -42.32
N GLY A 94 19.42 9.22 -41.45
CA GLY A 94 19.19 10.60 -41.05
C GLY A 94 17.91 10.79 -40.22
N GLN A 95 17.32 9.74 -39.65
CA GLN A 95 16.15 9.80 -38.75
C GLN A 95 16.57 9.59 -37.28
N PRO A 96 15.76 10.04 -36.31
CA PRO A 96 15.97 9.70 -34.91
C PRO A 96 15.49 8.28 -34.62
N HIS A 97 16.32 7.49 -33.93
CA HIS A 97 16.00 6.13 -33.50
C HIS A 97 16.07 6.02 -31.99
N GLY A 98 15.15 5.25 -31.39
CA GLY A 98 15.15 5.03 -29.96
C GLY A 98 13.80 4.55 -29.43
N VAL A 99 13.46 4.94 -28.22
CA VAL A 99 12.20 4.57 -27.57
C VAL A 99 11.46 5.78 -27.01
N SER A 100 10.15 5.66 -26.90
CA SER A 100 9.28 6.63 -26.25
C SER A 100 8.29 5.94 -25.32
N GLN A 101 7.74 6.68 -24.35
CA GLN A 101 6.66 6.22 -23.50
C GLN A 101 5.63 7.33 -23.27
N GLY A 102 4.36 6.97 -23.39
CA GLY A 102 3.21 7.75 -22.95
C GLY A 102 1.94 6.90 -22.95
N PRO A 103 0.78 7.48 -22.64
CA PRO A 103 0.57 8.89 -22.33
C PRO A 103 1.16 9.31 -20.97
N LEU A 104 1.72 10.52 -20.91
CA LEU A 104 2.22 11.19 -19.71
C LEU A 104 1.48 12.51 -19.54
N ALA A 105 0.99 12.78 -18.32
CA ALA A 105 0.37 14.07 -18.01
C ALA A 105 1.44 15.14 -17.78
N LEU A 106 1.70 15.92 -18.83
CA LEU A 106 2.60 17.05 -18.82
C LEU A 106 1.84 18.32 -18.45
N MET A 107 2.39 19.10 -17.53
CA MET A 107 1.76 20.30 -16.98
C MET A 107 2.61 21.53 -17.28
N ARG A 108 1.96 22.61 -17.70
CA ARG A 108 2.62 23.87 -18.04
C ARG A 108 3.40 24.42 -16.85
N GLY A 109 4.66 24.76 -17.10
CA GLY A 109 5.58 25.32 -16.10
C GLY A 109 6.09 24.30 -15.08
N ARG A 110 5.63 23.04 -15.11
CA ARG A 110 6.13 22.00 -14.21
C ARG A 110 7.50 21.51 -14.68
N GLY A 111 8.43 21.42 -13.73
CA GLY A 111 9.71 20.76 -13.92
C GLY A 111 9.59 19.24 -13.73
N TYR A 112 10.37 18.50 -14.49
CA TYR A 112 10.48 17.04 -14.44
C TYR A 112 11.95 16.67 -14.40
N HIS A 113 12.33 15.85 -13.44
CA HIS A 113 13.66 15.28 -13.34
C HIS A 113 13.73 13.98 -14.14
N LEU A 114 14.57 13.96 -15.17
CA LEU A 114 14.82 12.78 -16.00
C LEU A 114 16.16 12.16 -15.59
N ARG A 115 16.13 10.86 -15.31
CA ARG A 115 17.30 10.03 -15.05
C ARG A 115 17.31 8.82 -15.97
N ILE A 116 18.43 8.56 -16.62
CA ILE A 116 18.61 7.45 -17.57
C ILE A 116 19.88 6.69 -17.21
N VAL A 117 19.81 5.37 -17.18
CA VAL A 117 20.97 4.48 -17.14
C VAL A 117 21.20 3.94 -18.54
N ALA A 118 22.28 4.38 -19.18
CA ALA A 118 22.59 4.05 -20.57
C ALA A 118 24.01 3.51 -20.74
N ARG A 119 24.19 2.68 -21.75
CA ARG A 119 25.48 2.21 -22.26
C ARG A 119 25.46 2.35 -23.78
N GLN A 120 26.58 2.71 -24.40
CA GLN A 120 26.65 2.79 -25.86
C GLN A 120 27.94 2.22 -26.43
N GLN A 121 27.86 1.80 -27.69
CA GLN A 121 28.99 1.40 -28.51
C GLN A 121 28.90 2.03 -29.90
N GLY A 122 29.89 2.87 -30.23
CA GLY A 122 30.03 3.46 -31.57
C GLY A 122 28.92 4.42 -31.95
N LEU A 123 28.22 5.01 -30.98
CA LEU A 123 27.18 6.01 -31.24
C LEU A 123 27.81 7.24 -31.90
N ALA A 124 27.37 7.57 -33.12
CA ALA A 124 27.90 8.72 -33.86
C ALA A 124 27.42 10.08 -33.32
N GLY A 125 26.25 10.11 -32.67
CA GLY A 125 25.61 11.32 -32.15
C GLY A 125 25.44 11.33 -30.62
N ALA A 126 24.96 12.46 -30.09
CA ALA A 126 24.51 12.57 -28.71
C ALA A 126 23.16 11.87 -28.51
N LEU A 127 22.83 11.60 -27.24
CA LEU A 127 21.51 11.13 -26.87
C LEU A 127 20.57 12.33 -26.74
N ARG A 128 19.49 12.34 -27.50
CA ARG A 128 18.43 13.34 -27.40
C ARG A 128 17.30 12.83 -26.52
N VAL A 129 16.95 13.63 -25.53
CA VAL A 129 15.77 13.40 -24.68
C VAL A 129 14.76 14.51 -24.90
N ALA A 130 13.46 14.19 -24.98
CA ALA A 130 12.43 15.20 -25.16
C ALA A 130 11.12 14.86 -24.45
N LEU A 131 10.44 15.91 -24.00
CA LEU A 131 9.00 15.85 -23.77
C LEU A 131 8.31 16.35 -25.04
N GLU A 132 7.38 15.58 -25.58
CA GLU A 132 6.77 15.82 -26.88
C GLU A 132 5.28 15.46 -26.88
N ASP A 133 4.56 15.95 -27.89
CA ASP A 133 3.17 15.58 -28.13
C ASP A 133 3.06 14.21 -28.82
N VAL A 134 1.81 13.77 -29.07
CA VAL A 134 1.53 12.48 -29.71
C VAL A 134 2.03 12.37 -31.15
N ASP A 135 2.29 13.49 -31.81
CA ASP A 135 2.79 13.60 -33.19
C ASP A 135 4.33 13.72 -33.23
N GLY A 136 5.00 13.71 -32.08
CA GLY A 136 6.46 13.79 -31.97
C GLY A 136 7.00 15.22 -32.00
N ARG A 137 6.15 16.24 -31.88
CA ARG A 137 6.60 17.63 -31.78
C ARG A 137 7.07 17.90 -30.34
N ALA A 138 8.36 18.19 -30.20
CA ALA A 138 8.94 18.47 -28.90
C ALA A 138 8.41 19.78 -28.29
N TYR A 139 7.98 19.70 -27.04
CA TYR A 139 7.76 20.85 -26.16
C TYR A 139 9.09 21.33 -25.58
N VAL A 140 9.95 20.40 -25.18
CA VAL A 140 11.32 20.64 -24.71
C VAL A 140 12.20 19.46 -25.12
N ALA A 141 13.43 19.73 -25.52
CA ALA A 141 14.42 18.70 -25.84
C ALA A 141 15.81 19.11 -25.37
N LYS A 142 16.62 18.13 -25.00
CA LYS A 142 18.02 18.30 -24.62
C LYS A 142 18.88 17.22 -25.25
N GLU A 143 20.09 17.63 -25.63
CA GLU A 143 21.16 16.71 -26.02
C GLU A 143 22.00 16.38 -24.80
N MET A 144 22.30 15.09 -24.62
CA MET A 144 23.06 14.55 -23.51
C MET A 144 24.25 13.78 -24.05
N ALA A 145 25.43 14.05 -23.52
CA ALA A 145 26.60 13.25 -23.81
C ALA A 145 26.40 11.84 -23.22
N CYS A 146 26.63 10.81 -24.04
CA CYS A 146 26.67 9.41 -23.62
C CYS A 146 28.05 8.83 -23.99
N PRO A 147 29.07 9.01 -23.13
CA PRO A 147 30.41 8.54 -23.41
C PRO A 147 30.46 7.04 -23.71
N GLN A 148 31.33 6.65 -24.63
CA GLN A 148 31.52 5.25 -24.97
C GLN A 148 32.10 4.49 -23.79
N GLY A 149 31.58 3.30 -23.50
CA GLY A 149 32.10 2.47 -22.43
C GLY A 149 31.02 1.70 -21.70
N ASP A 150 31.14 1.64 -20.39
CA ASP A 150 30.20 0.93 -19.53
C ASP A 150 28.99 1.79 -19.14
N TRP A 151 28.04 1.19 -18.42
CA TRP A 151 26.82 1.83 -17.94
C TRP A 151 27.07 3.13 -17.21
N GLN A 152 26.33 4.17 -17.59
CA GLN A 152 26.41 5.50 -17.01
C GLN A 152 25.04 6.00 -16.61
N VAL A 153 25.01 6.81 -15.56
CA VAL A 153 23.84 7.56 -15.13
C VAL A 153 23.88 8.93 -15.78
N LEU A 154 22.83 9.26 -16.52
CA LEU A 154 22.63 10.53 -17.21
C LEU A 154 21.40 11.21 -16.61
N GLU A 155 21.53 12.47 -16.21
CA GLU A 155 20.45 13.22 -15.56
C GLU A 155 20.27 14.60 -16.19
N THR A 156 19.02 15.04 -16.28
CA THR A 156 18.68 16.41 -16.66
C THR A 156 17.27 16.77 -16.21
N ASP A 157 17.03 18.05 -15.94
CA ASP A 157 15.69 18.57 -15.73
C ASP A 157 15.06 19.05 -17.04
N LEU A 158 13.75 18.88 -17.18
CA LEU A 158 12.94 19.30 -18.31
C LEU A 158 11.77 20.13 -17.78
N VAL A 159 11.52 21.30 -18.34
CA VAL A 159 10.36 22.13 -17.96
C VAL A 159 9.38 22.14 -19.12
N CYS A 160 8.16 21.63 -18.91
CA CYS A 160 7.17 21.56 -19.97
C CYS A 160 6.45 22.92 -20.12
N PRO A 161 6.48 23.58 -21.29
CA PRO A 161 5.75 24.83 -21.53
C PRO A 161 4.24 24.66 -21.80
N ALA A 162 3.72 23.43 -21.80
CA ALA A 162 2.36 23.12 -22.23
C ALA A 162 1.65 22.15 -21.26
N ASP A 163 0.32 22.20 -21.30
CA ASP A 163 -0.56 21.23 -20.66
C ASP A 163 -0.94 20.19 -21.71
N ASP A 164 -0.57 18.93 -21.49
CA ASP A 164 -0.84 17.81 -22.40
C ASP A 164 -1.01 16.52 -21.60
N LEU A 165 -2.21 15.95 -21.62
CA LEU A 165 -2.51 14.70 -20.91
C LEU A 165 -2.05 13.45 -21.69
N LEU A 166 -1.66 13.61 -22.96
CA LEU A 166 -1.24 12.55 -23.85
C LEU A 166 0.24 12.69 -24.28
N GLY A 167 0.98 13.57 -23.60
CA GLY A 167 2.38 13.82 -23.88
C GLY A 167 3.24 12.55 -23.73
N ARG A 168 4.48 12.62 -24.23
CA ARG A 168 5.41 11.50 -24.23
C ARG A 168 6.80 11.95 -23.80
N LEU A 169 7.54 11.01 -23.23
CA LEU A 169 9.00 11.09 -23.13
C LEU A 169 9.59 10.31 -24.31
N SER A 170 10.54 10.90 -25.04
CA SER A 170 11.36 10.19 -26.02
C SER A 170 12.84 10.22 -25.63
N ILE A 171 13.51 9.09 -25.89
CA ILE A 171 14.96 8.88 -25.71
C ILE A 171 15.48 8.35 -27.05
N THR A 172 16.18 9.20 -27.81
CA THR A 172 16.55 8.94 -29.20
C THR A 172 17.99 9.34 -29.50
N PHE A 173 18.55 8.85 -30.60
CA PHE A 173 19.82 9.30 -31.16
C PHE A 173 19.74 9.30 -32.69
N ARG A 174 20.71 9.93 -33.35
CA ARG A 174 20.88 9.93 -34.81
C ARG A 174 22.22 9.32 -35.18
N GLY A 175 22.33 8.82 -36.40
CA GLY A 175 23.53 8.15 -36.88
C GLY A 175 23.58 6.66 -36.53
N THR A 176 24.72 6.06 -36.79
CA THR A 176 24.97 4.63 -36.52
C THR A 176 25.42 4.39 -35.08
N GLY A 177 25.36 3.11 -34.68
CA GLY A 177 25.84 2.64 -33.38
C GLY A 177 24.81 1.82 -32.62
N THR A 178 25.17 1.44 -31.41
CA THR A 178 24.31 0.66 -30.51
C THR A 178 24.13 1.38 -29.18
N LEU A 179 22.87 1.54 -28.76
CA LEU A 179 22.48 2.06 -27.47
C LEU A 179 21.81 0.95 -26.65
N TRP A 180 22.17 0.84 -25.38
CA TRP A 180 21.47 0.05 -24.38
C TRP A 180 20.89 0.98 -23.30
N LEU A 181 19.64 0.75 -22.92
CA LEU A 181 18.98 1.42 -21.81
C LEU A 181 18.67 0.40 -20.72
N GLY A 182 19.24 0.61 -19.54
CA GLY A 182 19.10 -0.27 -18.37
C GLY A 182 18.02 0.19 -17.40
N ALA A 183 17.80 1.51 -17.32
CA ALA A 183 16.71 2.11 -16.59
C ALA A 183 16.42 3.52 -17.11
N ALA A 184 15.18 3.99 -16.95
CA ALA A 184 14.78 5.39 -17.11
C ALA A 184 13.92 5.80 -15.91
N SER A 185 13.79 7.08 -15.61
CA SER A 185 12.90 7.61 -14.57
C SER A 185 12.50 9.01 -14.98
N LEU A 186 11.22 9.32 -14.91
CA LEU A 186 10.73 10.69 -15.06
C LEU A 186 9.81 10.99 -13.89
N MET A 187 10.26 11.89 -13.02
CA MET A 187 9.48 12.31 -11.85
C MET A 187 9.24 13.82 -11.92
N PRO A 188 8.07 14.31 -11.47
CA PRO A 188 7.89 15.72 -11.17
C PRO A 188 9.00 16.22 -10.24
N ALA A 189 9.57 17.39 -10.54
CA ALA A 189 10.70 17.95 -9.79
C ALA A 189 10.33 18.38 -8.35
N ASP A 190 9.03 18.46 -8.03
CA ASP A 190 8.50 18.71 -6.68
C ASP A 190 8.30 17.40 -5.87
N ALA A 191 8.61 16.23 -6.43
CA ALA A 191 8.55 14.96 -5.70
C ALA A 191 9.46 14.98 -4.47
N ARG A 192 8.96 14.44 -3.35
CA ARG A 192 9.66 14.43 -2.06
C ARG A 192 10.29 13.06 -1.82
N GLY A 193 11.58 12.92 -2.11
CA GLY A 193 12.26 11.61 -1.99
C GLY A 193 11.62 10.53 -2.87
N GLY A 194 11.04 10.92 -4.01
CA GLY A 194 10.29 10.06 -4.93
C GLY A 194 8.79 9.94 -4.65
N TRP A 195 8.30 10.45 -3.52
CA TRP A 195 6.86 10.47 -3.21
C TRP A 195 6.16 11.67 -3.86
N ARG A 196 4.89 11.49 -4.26
CA ARG A 196 4.03 12.56 -4.76
C ARG A 196 3.75 13.58 -3.66
N ALA A 197 4.17 14.83 -3.86
CA ALA A 197 4.05 15.87 -2.83
C ALA A 197 2.60 16.17 -2.42
N ASP A 198 1.68 16.22 -3.39
CA ASP A 198 0.26 16.45 -3.14
C ASP A 198 -0.39 15.31 -2.33
N VAL A 199 -0.02 14.06 -2.63
CA VAL A 199 -0.50 12.89 -1.90
C VAL A 199 0.07 12.82 -0.49
N VAL A 200 1.36 13.13 -0.30
CA VAL A 200 1.98 13.20 1.04
C VAL A 200 1.25 14.22 1.93
N GLU A 201 0.90 15.40 1.39
CA GLU A 201 0.11 16.38 2.15
C GLU A 201 -1.31 15.89 2.47
N ALA A 202 -1.96 15.19 1.54
CA ALA A 202 -3.27 14.59 1.81
C ALA A 202 -3.20 13.55 2.93
N VAL A 203 -2.18 12.67 2.91
CA VAL A 203 -1.93 11.67 3.97
C VAL A 203 -1.63 12.34 5.31
N ARG A 204 -0.85 13.43 5.32
CA ARG A 204 -0.60 14.22 6.54
C ARG A 204 -1.90 14.72 7.18
N GLY A 205 -2.91 15.06 6.37
CA GLY A 205 -4.24 15.45 6.84
C GLY A 205 -5.03 14.34 7.54
N LEU A 206 -4.73 13.07 7.30
CA LEU A 206 -5.33 11.92 8.02
C LEU A 206 -4.70 11.72 9.42
N ARG A 207 -3.48 12.22 9.63
CA ARG A 207 -2.67 12.02 10.84
C ARG A 207 -2.54 10.54 11.23
N PRO A 208 -2.10 9.66 10.31
CA PRO A 208 -1.93 8.25 10.61
C PRO A 208 -1.01 8.08 11.84
N SER A 209 -1.44 7.22 12.74
CA SER A 209 -0.65 6.80 13.90
C SER A 209 0.44 5.81 13.49
N PHE A 210 0.10 4.91 12.58
CA PHE A 210 1.01 4.00 11.91
C PHE A 210 0.63 3.80 10.43
N LEU A 211 1.60 3.32 9.64
CA LEU A 211 1.37 2.76 8.31
C LEU A 211 1.84 1.30 8.27
N ARG A 212 0.97 0.40 7.81
CA ARG A 212 1.27 -1.02 7.56
C ARG A 212 1.80 -1.20 6.14
N TRP A 213 2.93 -1.88 5.97
CA TRP A 213 3.59 -2.20 4.69
C TRP A 213 4.51 -3.42 4.89
N PRO A 214 4.95 -4.19 3.88
CA PRO A 214 4.54 -4.20 2.47
C PRO A 214 3.31 -5.07 2.22
N GLY A 215 2.67 -5.58 3.27
CA GLY A 215 1.49 -6.43 3.17
C GLY A 215 0.36 -5.74 2.41
N GLY A 216 -0.73 -6.44 2.07
CA GLY A 216 -1.20 -7.74 2.53
C GLY A 216 -0.58 -8.92 1.79
N ASN A 217 -1.26 -9.45 0.79
CA ASN A 217 -0.89 -10.69 0.11
C ASN A 217 0.54 -10.64 -0.46
N PHE A 218 0.98 -9.46 -0.92
CA PHE A 218 2.32 -9.23 -1.44
C PHE A 218 3.43 -9.65 -0.46
N ALA A 219 3.25 -9.42 0.85
CA ALA A 219 4.28 -9.71 1.85
C ALA A 219 4.64 -11.20 1.95
N SER A 220 3.72 -12.09 1.59
CA SER A 220 3.90 -13.55 1.71
C SER A 220 4.92 -14.15 0.73
N ALA A 221 5.40 -13.37 -0.22
CA ALA A 221 6.47 -13.76 -1.14
C ALA A 221 7.53 -12.66 -1.36
N TYR A 222 7.49 -11.60 -0.55
CA TYR A 222 8.42 -10.48 -0.65
C TYR A 222 9.73 -10.78 0.08
N HIS A 223 10.85 -10.53 -0.58
CA HIS A 223 12.18 -10.63 0.00
C HIS A 223 12.74 -9.22 0.19
N TRP A 224 12.83 -8.75 1.44
CA TRP A 224 13.08 -7.33 1.75
C TRP A 224 14.42 -6.82 1.22
N GLN A 225 15.41 -7.71 1.03
CA GLN A 225 16.71 -7.36 0.45
C GLN A 225 16.63 -6.98 -1.03
N ASP A 226 15.59 -7.40 -1.76
CA ASP A 226 15.35 -6.93 -3.13
C ASP A 226 14.98 -5.43 -3.16
N GLY A 227 14.49 -4.88 -2.04
CA GLY A 227 14.03 -3.50 -1.91
C GLY A 227 15.02 -2.49 -1.32
N ILE A 228 16.29 -2.85 -1.09
CA ILE A 228 17.29 -1.94 -0.47
C ILE A 228 18.42 -1.60 -1.44
N GLY A 229 19.25 -0.60 -1.08
CA GLY A 229 20.39 -0.17 -1.88
C GLY A 229 20.00 0.63 -3.13
N PRO A 230 20.89 0.81 -4.12
CA PRO A 230 20.63 1.69 -5.25
C PRO A 230 19.40 1.26 -6.09
N ARG A 231 18.38 2.12 -6.14
CA ARG A 231 17.07 1.85 -6.77
C ARG A 231 17.14 1.23 -8.17
N ASP A 232 18.03 1.74 -9.03
CA ASP A 232 18.18 1.26 -10.41
C ASP A 232 18.84 -0.13 -10.50
N ARG A 233 19.49 -0.61 -9.43
CA ARG A 233 20.13 -1.94 -9.35
C ARG A 233 19.25 -3.00 -8.67
N ARG A 234 18.14 -2.59 -8.06
CA ARG A 234 17.18 -3.51 -7.45
C ARG A 234 16.49 -4.35 -8.55
N PRO A 235 16.32 -5.67 -8.35
CA PRO A 235 15.70 -6.53 -9.36
C PRO A 235 14.20 -6.28 -9.43
N SER A 236 13.64 -6.34 -10.65
CA SER A 236 12.20 -6.49 -10.82
C SER A 236 11.81 -7.96 -10.52
N ARG A 237 10.71 -8.17 -9.81
CA ARG A 237 10.16 -9.49 -9.49
C ARG A 237 8.73 -9.61 -10.01
N ILE A 238 8.30 -10.83 -10.30
CA ILE A 238 6.87 -11.10 -10.48
C ILE A 238 6.32 -11.37 -9.09
N ASP A 239 5.37 -10.55 -8.67
CA ASP A 239 4.61 -10.80 -7.45
C ASP A 239 3.62 -11.96 -7.71
N PRO A 240 3.73 -13.07 -6.97
CA PRO A 240 2.83 -14.21 -7.13
C PRO A 240 1.42 -13.95 -6.59
N ALA A 241 1.22 -12.96 -5.71
CA ALA A 241 -0.11 -12.65 -5.16
C ALA A 241 -0.99 -11.96 -6.21
N TRP A 242 -0.45 -10.94 -6.90
CA TRP A 242 -1.21 -10.11 -7.83
C TRP A 242 -0.83 -10.30 -9.29
N GLY A 243 0.15 -11.14 -9.61
CA GLY A 243 0.59 -11.41 -10.97
C GLY A 243 1.20 -10.18 -11.68
N ALA A 244 1.68 -9.20 -10.91
CA ALA A 244 2.23 -7.95 -11.42
C ALA A 244 3.76 -7.94 -11.34
N ILE A 245 4.40 -7.15 -12.20
CA ILE A 245 5.84 -6.89 -12.10
C ILE A 245 6.05 -5.82 -11.02
N GLU A 246 6.70 -6.19 -9.93
CA GLU A 246 7.18 -5.30 -8.88
C GLU A 246 8.61 -4.82 -9.22
N PRO A 247 8.84 -3.53 -9.49
CA PRO A 247 10.17 -3.01 -9.80
C PRO A 247 11.10 -2.90 -8.58
N ASN A 248 10.58 -3.02 -7.36
CA ASN A 248 11.28 -2.75 -6.09
C ASN A 248 11.83 -1.32 -6.01
N ASP A 249 11.10 -0.37 -6.61
CA ASP A 249 11.47 1.04 -6.59
C ASP A 249 11.21 1.69 -5.24
N VAL A 250 10.15 1.24 -4.57
CA VAL A 250 9.85 1.53 -3.17
C VAL A 250 10.17 0.29 -2.36
N GLY A 251 11.14 0.40 -1.45
CA GLY A 251 11.42 -0.63 -0.46
C GLY A 251 11.54 -0.05 0.94
N THR A 252 12.29 -0.75 1.80
CA THR A 252 12.39 -0.41 3.23
C THR A 252 12.80 1.04 3.44
N ASP A 253 13.86 1.51 2.77
CA ASP A 253 14.44 2.83 3.02
C ASP A 253 13.51 3.97 2.59
N GLU A 254 12.84 3.84 1.44
CA GLU A 254 11.86 4.83 0.98
C GLU A 254 10.64 4.88 1.90
N PHE A 255 10.14 3.72 2.35
CA PHE A 255 9.01 3.63 3.27
C PHE A 255 9.33 4.23 4.65
N MET A 256 10.52 3.95 5.20
CA MET A 256 10.97 4.57 6.45
C MET A 256 11.10 6.09 6.33
N ALA A 257 11.57 6.59 5.19
CA ALA A 257 11.65 8.03 4.92
C ALA A 257 10.24 8.67 4.87
N LEU A 258 9.26 8.00 4.26
CA LEU A 258 7.86 8.44 4.27
C LEU A 258 7.30 8.51 5.69
N CYS A 259 7.49 7.45 6.47
CA CYS A 259 7.03 7.39 7.86
C CYS A 259 7.60 8.54 8.70
N ARG A 260 8.90 8.83 8.51
CA ARG A 260 9.59 9.94 9.19
C ARG A 260 9.04 11.31 8.78
N ASP A 261 8.80 11.57 7.49
CA ASP A 261 8.24 12.85 7.01
C ASP A 261 6.82 13.09 7.58
N LEU A 262 6.02 12.02 7.66
CA LEU A 262 4.65 12.06 8.18
C LEU A 262 4.57 12.08 9.73
N GLY A 263 5.63 11.69 10.44
CA GLY A 263 5.59 11.50 11.90
C GLY A 263 4.69 10.34 12.32
N THR A 264 4.67 9.27 11.53
CA THR A 264 3.87 8.05 11.74
C THR A 264 4.78 6.86 12.03
N GLU A 265 4.31 5.93 12.86
CA GLU A 265 5.06 4.71 13.16
C GLU A 265 5.04 3.75 11.95
N PRO A 266 6.17 3.10 11.62
CA PRO A 266 6.16 1.99 10.68
C PRO A 266 5.65 0.70 11.33
N TYR A 267 4.80 -0.04 10.60
CA TYR A 267 4.38 -1.40 10.90
C TYR A 267 4.78 -2.32 9.73
N LEU A 268 5.79 -3.16 9.93
CA LEU A 268 6.38 -4.00 8.88
C LEU A 268 5.83 -5.44 8.93
N CYS A 269 5.34 -5.96 7.80
CA CYS A 269 4.88 -7.34 7.70
C CYS A 269 5.98 -8.26 7.14
N VAL A 270 6.44 -9.25 7.92
CA VAL A 270 7.47 -10.20 7.48
C VAL A 270 6.89 -11.33 6.65
N ASN A 271 7.71 -11.86 5.75
CA ASN A 271 7.36 -12.97 4.87
C ASN A 271 7.43 -14.31 5.61
N VAL A 272 6.25 -14.85 6.00
CA VAL A 272 6.10 -16.19 6.59
C VAL A 272 5.73 -17.25 5.55
N GLY A 273 5.38 -16.83 4.33
CA GLY A 273 4.97 -17.71 3.24
C GLY A 273 6.15 -18.42 2.60
N SER A 274 7.01 -17.67 1.91
CA SER A 274 8.24 -18.17 1.28
C SER A 274 9.53 -17.83 2.02
N GLY A 275 9.48 -16.96 3.03
CA GLY A 275 10.63 -16.51 3.81
C GLY A 275 10.97 -17.42 5.01
N THR A 276 12.00 -17.03 5.77
CA THR A 276 12.49 -17.77 6.95
C THR A 276 12.59 -16.91 8.21
N PRO A 277 12.65 -17.51 9.42
CA PRO A 277 12.92 -16.77 10.65
C PRO A 277 14.21 -15.94 10.59
N GLU A 278 15.26 -16.45 9.94
CA GLU A 278 16.54 -15.76 9.77
C GLU A 278 16.39 -14.53 8.87
N GLU A 279 15.62 -14.62 7.79
CA GLU A 279 15.33 -13.49 6.90
C GLU A 279 14.58 -12.37 7.64
N ALA A 280 13.59 -12.74 8.46
CA ALA A 280 12.84 -11.79 9.29
C ALA A 280 13.73 -11.14 10.36
N ALA A 281 14.56 -11.92 11.06
CA ALA A 281 15.50 -11.41 12.05
C ALA A 281 16.55 -10.47 11.43
N ALA A 282 17.05 -10.81 10.25
CA ALA A 282 17.95 -9.95 9.48
C ALA A 282 17.30 -8.61 9.12
N TRP A 283 15.99 -8.60 8.83
CA TRP A 283 15.27 -7.36 8.57
C TRP A 283 15.12 -6.50 9.83
N VAL A 284 14.83 -7.12 10.97
CA VAL A 284 14.82 -6.44 12.27
C VAL A 284 16.20 -5.83 12.55
N GLU A 285 17.29 -6.56 12.30
CA GLU A 285 18.66 -6.06 12.49
C GLU A 285 18.97 -4.91 11.52
N TYR A 286 18.57 -5.01 10.25
CA TYR A 286 18.69 -3.92 9.29
C TYR A 286 18.00 -2.66 9.80
N CYS A 287 16.79 -2.80 10.36
CA CYS A 287 16.00 -1.66 10.82
C CYS A 287 16.49 -1.09 12.16
N ASN A 288 16.86 -1.95 13.11
CA ASN A 288 17.02 -1.56 14.52
C ASN A 288 18.45 -1.73 15.04
N GLY A 289 19.28 -2.53 14.36
CA GLY A 289 20.66 -2.82 14.77
C GLY A 289 21.59 -1.60 14.66
N PRO A 290 22.65 -1.55 15.49
CA PRO A 290 23.65 -0.49 15.44
C PRO A 290 24.45 -0.53 14.13
N ALA A 291 25.04 0.60 13.74
CA ALA A 291 25.72 0.73 12.43
C ALA A 291 26.97 -0.15 12.26
N ASP A 292 27.44 -0.82 13.32
CA ASP A 292 28.56 -1.77 13.31
C ASP A 292 28.11 -3.25 13.32
N SER A 293 26.81 -3.53 13.38
CA SER A 293 26.25 -4.87 13.18
C SER A 293 26.23 -5.24 11.69
N THR A 294 26.01 -6.52 11.36
CA THR A 294 26.03 -7.00 9.96
C THR A 294 25.04 -6.24 9.09
N TYR A 295 23.76 -6.23 9.48
CA TYR A 295 22.72 -5.59 8.69
C TYR A 295 22.58 -4.10 9.01
N GLY A 296 22.98 -3.64 10.20
CA GLY A 296 23.06 -2.21 10.51
C GLY A 296 24.17 -1.49 9.72
N ALA A 297 25.30 -2.15 9.47
CA ALA A 297 26.35 -1.63 8.58
C ALA A 297 25.89 -1.58 7.12
N LEU A 298 25.09 -2.57 6.67
CA LEU A 298 24.46 -2.53 5.35
C LEU A 298 23.50 -1.34 5.22
N ARG A 299 22.64 -1.11 6.23
CA ARG A 299 21.77 0.08 6.29
C ARG A 299 22.58 1.38 6.22
N ALA A 300 23.67 1.47 6.99
CA ALA A 300 24.57 2.62 6.98
C ALA A 300 25.23 2.83 5.60
N ALA A 301 25.69 1.75 4.95
CA ALA A 301 26.26 1.79 3.60
C ALA A 301 25.25 2.23 2.54
N ASN A 302 23.96 1.92 2.74
CA ASN A 302 22.86 2.41 1.91
C ASN A 302 22.49 3.88 2.18
N GLY A 303 23.19 4.58 3.09
CA GLY A 303 23.01 6.00 3.38
C GLY A 303 22.20 6.31 4.63
N HIS A 304 21.87 5.29 5.44
CA HIS A 304 20.98 5.42 6.59
C HIS A 304 21.67 4.91 7.87
N PRO A 305 22.65 5.66 8.43
CA PRO A 305 23.47 5.16 9.55
C PRO A 305 22.67 4.96 10.84
N GLU A 306 21.69 5.83 11.12
CA GLU A 306 20.87 5.74 12.33
C GLU A 306 19.82 4.63 12.22
N PRO A 307 19.61 3.82 13.29
CA PRO A 307 18.51 2.86 13.34
C PRO A 307 17.15 3.52 13.11
N TYR A 308 16.29 2.86 12.35
CA TYR A 308 14.90 3.25 12.13
C TYR A 308 14.03 3.04 13.37
N ARG A 309 14.38 2.07 14.23
CA ARG A 309 13.64 1.73 15.47
C ARG A 309 12.19 1.33 15.20
N VAL A 310 12.00 0.45 14.22
CA VAL A 310 10.69 -0.10 13.87
C VAL A 310 10.18 -0.94 15.03
N ARG A 311 9.02 -0.55 15.58
CA ARG A 311 8.42 -1.21 16.73
C ARG A 311 7.46 -2.32 16.37
N TYR A 312 6.60 -2.12 15.38
CA TYR A 312 5.50 -3.03 15.08
C TYR A 312 5.87 -3.98 13.93
N TRP A 313 5.68 -5.28 14.15
CA TRP A 313 6.02 -6.31 13.17
C TRP A 313 4.93 -7.37 13.03
N GLY A 314 4.41 -7.53 11.81
CA GLY A 314 3.39 -8.50 11.48
C GLY A 314 4.04 -9.83 11.10
N VAL A 315 3.72 -10.89 11.80
CA VAL A 315 4.30 -12.22 11.60
C VAL A 315 3.45 -12.99 10.58
N GLY A 316 3.51 -12.53 9.33
CA GLY A 316 2.74 -13.04 8.20
C GLY A 316 1.45 -12.26 7.92
N ASN A 317 0.77 -12.63 6.84
CA ASN A 317 -0.52 -12.07 6.42
C ASN A 317 -1.46 -13.18 5.95
N GLU A 318 -2.67 -13.24 6.52
CA GLU A 318 -3.78 -14.15 6.14
C GLU A 318 -3.39 -15.58 5.73
N ILE A 319 -2.34 -16.16 6.31
CA ILE A 319 -1.69 -17.37 5.80
C ILE A 319 -2.58 -18.63 5.93
N TYR A 320 -3.80 -18.47 6.45
CA TYR A 320 -4.90 -19.44 6.40
C TYR A 320 -5.54 -19.56 5.02
N GLY A 321 -5.57 -18.49 4.23
CA GLY A 321 -6.29 -18.40 2.96
C GLY A 321 -5.55 -19.09 1.82
N ASN A 322 -6.23 -19.92 1.03
CA ASN A 322 -5.62 -20.64 -0.08
C ASN A 322 -5.12 -19.72 -1.23
N TRP A 323 -5.49 -18.44 -1.21
CA TRP A 323 -4.99 -17.39 -2.08
C TRP A 323 -3.60 -16.88 -1.68
N GLN A 324 -3.15 -17.12 -0.45
CA GLN A 324 -1.83 -16.69 0.01
C GLN A 324 -0.71 -17.61 -0.51
N PRO A 325 0.38 -17.04 -1.04
CA PRO A 325 1.64 -17.77 -1.19
C PRO A 325 2.07 -18.37 0.15
N GLY A 326 2.30 -19.69 0.16
CA GLY A 326 2.78 -20.39 1.36
C GLY A 326 1.71 -20.63 2.44
N HIS A 327 0.41 -20.61 2.09
CA HIS A 327 -0.67 -20.90 3.02
C HIS A 327 -0.51 -22.25 3.72
N VAL A 328 -0.93 -22.32 4.98
CA VAL A 328 -0.83 -23.50 5.84
C VAL A 328 -2.01 -23.59 6.81
N ASP A 329 -2.17 -24.72 7.49
CA ASP A 329 -3.11 -24.86 8.59
C ASP A 329 -2.68 -24.08 9.84
N ALA A 330 -3.61 -23.94 10.80
CA ALA A 330 -3.44 -23.12 12.00
C ALA A 330 -2.32 -23.61 12.92
N GLU A 331 -2.14 -24.93 13.11
CA GLU A 331 -1.09 -25.45 13.98
C GLU A 331 0.30 -25.24 13.35
N THR A 332 0.39 -25.47 12.03
CA THR A 332 1.62 -25.23 11.27
C THR A 332 2.00 -23.75 11.34
N TYR A 333 1.05 -22.84 11.11
CA TYR A 333 1.31 -21.40 11.27
C TYR A 333 1.76 -21.07 12.68
N ALA A 334 1.04 -21.53 13.71
CA ALA A 334 1.35 -21.20 15.09
C ALA A 334 2.77 -21.61 15.50
N ARG A 335 3.25 -22.78 15.04
CA ARG A 335 4.62 -23.24 15.27
C ARG A 335 5.65 -22.38 14.54
N ARG A 336 5.40 -22.04 13.27
CA ARG A 336 6.27 -21.09 12.52
C ARG A 336 6.33 -19.74 13.20
N ALA A 337 5.18 -19.21 13.61
CA ALA A 337 5.08 -17.91 14.28
C ALA A 337 5.93 -17.86 15.57
N LEU A 338 6.05 -18.96 16.31
CA LEU A 338 6.96 -19.06 17.46
C LEU A 338 8.43 -18.97 17.05
N GLU A 339 8.84 -19.67 15.99
CA GLU A 339 10.21 -19.65 15.46
C GLU A 339 10.60 -18.24 14.99
N PHE A 340 9.71 -17.58 14.24
CA PHE A 340 9.87 -16.19 13.82
C PHE A 340 9.95 -15.24 15.02
N ALA A 341 9.02 -15.35 15.96
CA ALA A 341 9.01 -14.51 17.15
C ALA A 341 10.29 -14.64 17.98
N GLN A 342 10.81 -15.87 18.10
CA GLN A 342 12.07 -16.13 18.81
C GLN A 342 13.27 -15.52 18.07
N ALA A 343 13.38 -15.74 16.77
CA ALA A 343 14.49 -15.21 15.97
C ALA A 343 14.50 -13.68 15.96
N MET A 344 13.35 -13.05 15.75
CA MET A 344 13.21 -11.60 15.70
C MET A 344 13.50 -10.95 17.06
N ARG A 345 12.93 -11.48 18.16
CA ARG A 345 13.20 -10.92 19.51
C ARG A 345 14.61 -11.22 20.03
N ALA A 346 15.33 -12.18 19.45
CA ALA A 346 16.74 -12.37 19.75
C ALA A 346 17.61 -11.21 19.24
N VAL A 347 17.15 -10.51 18.18
CA VAL A 347 17.79 -9.30 17.67
C VAL A 347 17.35 -8.07 18.46
N ASP A 348 16.04 -7.90 18.64
CA ASP A 348 15.47 -6.77 19.38
C ASP A 348 14.31 -7.23 20.27
N PRO A 349 14.50 -7.33 21.60
CA PRO A 349 13.48 -7.82 22.52
C PRO A 349 12.34 -6.83 22.76
N GLU A 350 12.45 -5.57 22.31
CA GLU A 350 11.45 -4.52 22.53
C GLU A 350 10.39 -4.42 21.41
N ILE A 351 10.56 -5.18 20.32
CA ILE A 351 9.60 -5.21 19.22
C ILE A 351 8.25 -5.80 19.67
N VAL A 352 7.20 -5.26 19.06
CA VAL A 352 5.80 -5.65 19.24
C VAL A 352 5.41 -6.54 18.06
N LEU A 353 4.98 -7.76 18.35
CA LEU A 353 4.64 -8.74 17.33
C LEU A 353 3.11 -8.92 17.19
N ILE A 354 2.65 -8.87 15.95
CA ILE A 354 1.26 -9.08 15.57
C ILE A 354 1.17 -10.45 14.88
N GLY A 355 0.48 -11.41 15.50
CA GLY A 355 0.21 -12.72 14.91
C GLY A 355 -1.06 -12.72 14.06
N VAL A 356 -1.15 -13.62 13.09
CA VAL A 356 -2.28 -13.74 12.15
C VAL A 356 -3.46 -14.41 12.85
N GLY A 357 -4.56 -13.67 13.02
CA GLY A 357 -5.88 -14.24 13.30
C GLY A 357 -6.71 -14.39 12.03
N ALA A 358 -7.90 -14.95 12.17
CA ALA A 358 -8.83 -15.17 11.06
C ALA A 358 -10.28 -15.00 11.53
N GLN A 359 -11.21 -14.79 10.60
CA GLN A 359 -12.62 -14.95 10.91
C GLN A 359 -13.02 -16.43 10.91
N GLU A 360 -13.94 -16.81 11.80
CA GLU A 360 -14.35 -18.21 12.00
C GLU A 360 -14.92 -18.85 10.72
N TYR A 361 -15.57 -18.07 9.84
CA TYR A 361 -16.09 -18.59 8.58
C TYR A 361 -15.00 -18.79 7.51
N GLU A 362 -13.83 -18.13 7.64
CA GLU A 362 -12.72 -18.23 6.69
C GLU A 362 -11.82 -19.41 7.06
N ALA A 363 -11.52 -19.54 8.35
CA ALA A 363 -10.65 -20.58 8.89
C ALA A 363 -11.19 -21.08 10.24
N PRO A 364 -12.16 -22.01 10.24
CA PRO A 364 -12.76 -22.53 11.46
C PRO A 364 -11.73 -23.07 12.46
N GLY A 365 -11.82 -22.66 13.73
CA GLY A 365 -10.90 -23.06 14.78
C GLY A 365 -9.48 -22.45 14.71
N TRP A 366 -9.19 -21.59 13.72
CA TRP A 366 -7.85 -21.01 13.53
C TRP A 366 -7.36 -20.28 14.78
N ASN A 367 -8.15 -19.33 15.27
CA ASN A 367 -7.76 -18.50 16.41
C ASN A 367 -7.55 -19.33 17.68
N ASP A 368 -8.31 -20.42 17.87
CA ASP A 368 -8.18 -21.27 19.06
C ASP A 368 -6.84 -22.02 19.06
N ALA A 369 -6.47 -22.60 17.91
CA ALA A 369 -5.18 -23.28 17.74
C ALA A 369 -4.00 -22.31 17.87
N VAL A 370 -4.08 -21.13 17.22
CA VAL A 370 -3.04 -20.11 17.28
C VAL A 370 -2.85 -19.61 18.71
N LEU A 371 -3.92 -19.22 19.41
CA LEU A 371 -3.83 -18.74 20.79
C LEU A 371 -3.35 -19.84 21.75
N GLY A 372 -3.74 -21.10 21.53
CA GLY A 372 -3.32 -22.24 22.34
C GLY A 372 -1.81 -22.54 22.24
N ILE A 373 -1.20 -22.30 21.08
CA ILE A 373 0.22 -22.61 20.81
C ILE A 373 1.11 -21.38 20.98
N VAL A 374 0.77 -20.25 20.36
CA VAL A 374 1.58 -19.02 20.37
C VAL A 374 1.55 -18.33 21.73
N ARG A 375 0.40 -18.41 22.43
CA ARG A 375 0.20 -17.88 23.78
C ARG A 375 0.65 -16.42 23.89
N ASP A 376 1.63 -16.18 24.75
CA ASP A 376 2.15 -14.87 25.12
C ASP A 376 3.37 -14.43 24.31
N ARG A 377 3.66 -15.14 23.21
CA ARG A 377 4.73 -14.78 22.27
C ARG A 377 4.29 -13.75 21.23
N MET A 378 3.01 -13.40 21.16
CA MET A 378 2.52 -12.25 20.38
C MET A 378 1.86 -11.24 21.30
N ASP A 379 1.94 -9.98 20.90
CA ASP A 379 1.35 -8.84 21.60
C ASP A 379 -0.06 -8.53 21.06
N TYR A 380 -0.28 -8.86 19.78
CA TYR A 380 -1.56 -8.68 19.09
C TYR A 380 -1.95 -9.92 18.30
N LEU A 381 -3.26 -10.12 18.15
CA LEU A 381 -3.85 -10.98 17.12
C LEU A 381 -4.52 -10.09 16.07
N SER A 382 -4.11 -10.25 14.81
CA SER A 382 -4.66 -9.54 13.67
C SER A 382 -6.07 -10.06 13.35
N LEU A 383 -6.97 -9.18 12.91
CA LEU A 383 -8.28 -9.53 12.40
C LEU A 383 -8.58 -8.67 11.19
N HIS A 384 -9.14 -9.29 10.16
CA HIS A 384 -9.53 -8.61 8.93
C HIS A 384 -11.05 -8.65 8.76
N HIS A 385 -11.67 -7.53 8.42
CA HIS A 385 -13.10 -7.47 8.18
C HIS A 385 -13.50 -6.43 7.14
N TYR A 386 -13.98 -6.90 6.00
CA TYR A 386 -14.57 -6.07 4.96
C TYR A 386 -16.09 -6.22 4.95
N THR A 387 -16.82 -5.12 4.72
CA THR A 387 -18.29 -5.11 4.63
C THR A 387 -18.75 -4.83 3.20
N PRO A 388 -19.71 -5.59 2.64
CA PRO A 388 -20.31 -6.82 3.16
C PRO A 388 -19.38 -8.04 3.04
N GLY A 389 -18.16 -7.82 2.55
CA GLY A 389 -17.11 -8.83 2.42
C GLY A 389 -17.30 -9.62 1.14
N TYR A 390 -16.64 -9.20 0.06
CA TYR A 390 -16.49 -10.03 -1.13
C TYR A 390 -15.14 -10.73 -1.06
N ALA A 391 -15.14 -12.06 -1.17
CA ALA A 391 -13.92 -12.73 -1.60
C ALA A 391 -13.56 -12.17 -2.98
N ALA A 392 -12.35 -11.66 -3.13
CA ALA A 392 -11.88 -11.07 -4.38
C ALA A 392 -12.14 -12.04 -5.55
N GLY A 393 -13.10 -11.69 -6.42
CA GLY A 393 -13.38 -12.44 -7.66
C GLY A 393 -14.67 -13.28 -7.68
N GLU A 394 -15.51 -13.27 -6.65
CA GLU A 394 -16.71 -14.14 -6.62
C GLU A 394 -18.00 -13.54 -7.21
N LEU A 395 -18.08 -12.22 -7.45
CA LEU A 395 -19.19 -11.63 -8.21
C LEU A 395 -18.72 -11.10 -9.57
N PRO A 396 -19.38 -11.49 -10.67
CA PRO A 396 -19.28 -10.77 -11.93
C PRO A 396 -19.67 -9.29 -11.73
N ILE A 397 -19.01 -8.37 -12.43
CA ILE A 397 -19.33 -6.92 -12.45
C ILE A 397 -20.85 -6.67 -12.58
N ASP A 398 -21.54 -7.53 -13.33
CA ASP A 398 -22.96 -7.42 -13.65
C ASP A 398 -23.91 -7.86 -12.51
N HIS A 399 -23.39 -8.37 -11.38
CA HIS A 399 -24.17 -8.96 -10.29
C HIS A 399 -24.08 -8.18 -8.96
N VAL A 400 -23.49 -6.99 -8.94
CA VAL A 400 -23.49 -6.19 -7.71
C VAL A 400 -24.92 -5.70 -7.41
N PRO A 401 -25.48 -5.98 -6.22
CA PRO A 401 -26.85 -5.58 -5.91
C PRO A 401 -27.01 -4.05 -6.01
N PRO A 402 -28.21 -3.56 -6.39
CA PRO A 402 -28.49 -2.12 -6.41
C PRO A 402 -28.14 -1.44 -5.09
N HIS A 403 -27.74 -0.17 -5.15
CA HIS A 403 -27.38 0.62 -3.97
C HIS A 403 -28.43 0.55 -2.86
N GLU A 404 -29.71 0.50 -3.22
CA GLU A 404 -30.83 0.44 -2.27
C GLU A 404 -30.82 -0.84 -1.42
N GLU A 405 -30.37 -1.95 -1.99
CA GLU A 405 -30.27 -3.25 -1.33
C GLU A 405 -29.00 -3.34 -0.47
N LEU A 406 -27.90 -2.75 -0.95
CA LEU A 406 -26.62 -2.71 -0.22
C LEU A 406 -26.64 -1.75 0.96
N TYR A 407 -27.38 -0.64 0.87
CA TYR A 407 -27.39 0.39 1.91
C TYR A 407 -27.68 -0.16 3.33
N PRO A 408 -28.78 -0.90 3.57
CA PRO A 408 -29.04 -1.45 4.91
C PRO A 408 -27.99 -2.47 5.35
N VAL A 409 -27.39 -3.23 4.43
CA VAL A 409 -26.33 -4.21 4.75
C VAL A 409 -25.07 -3.50 5.24
N VAL A 410 -24.60 -2.50 4.48
CA VAL A 410 -23.41 -1.71 4.84
C VAL A 410 -23.64 -0.98 6.16
N MET A 411 -24.81 -0.38 6.36
CA MET A 411 -25.17 0.30 7.62
C MET A 411 -25.28 -0.63 8.82
N ALA A 412 -25.44 -1.94 8.61
CA ALA A 412 -25.44 -2.93 9.68
C ALA A 412 -24.06 -3.58 9.91
N GLY A 413 -23.08 -3.37 9.02
CA GLY A 413 -21.70 -3.83 9.13
C GLY A 413 -20.99 -3.50 10.45
N PRO A 414 -21.12 -2.29 11.03
CA PRO A 414 -20.44 -1.95 12.29
C PRO A 414 -20.89 -2.83 13.46
N GLU A 415 -22.13 -3.32 13.47
CA GLU A 415 -22.59 -4.26 14.50
C GLU A 415 -21.95 -5.65 14.32
N ARG A 416 -21.63 -6.04 13.08
CA ARG A 416 -20.86 -7.26 12.79
C ARG A 416 -19.42 -7.14 13.27
N VAL A 417 -18.80 -5.97 13.10
CA VAL A 417 -17.47 -5.70 13.68
C VAL A 417 -17.51 -5.87 15.20
N GLU A 418 -18.50 -5.29 15.90
CA GLU A 418 -18.60 -5.45 17.35
C GLU A 418 -18.79 -6.90 17.82
N GLU A 419 -19.53 -7.72 17.06
CA GLU A 419 -19.66 -9.14 17.34
C GLU A 419 -18.33 -9.87 17.20
N LEU A 420 -17.64 -9.67 16.07
CA LEU A 420 -16.33 -10.26 15.81
C LEU A 420 -15.34 -9.94 16.94
N LEU A 421 -15.27 -8.66 17.35
CA LEU A 421 -14.37 -8.23 18.42
C LEU A 421 -14.71 -8.87 19.76
N ARG A 422 -16.01 -9.03 20.09
CA ARG A 422 -16.45 -9.68 21.33
C ARG A 422 -16.18 -11.18 21.32
N ASP A 423 -16.40 -11.84 20.18
CA ASP A 423 -16.19 -13.29 20.04
C ASP A 423 -14.71 -13.65 20.20
N VAL A 424 -13.84 -12.91 19.51
CA VAL A 424 -12.38 -13.08 19.62
C VAL A 424 -11.87 -12.64 20.99
N GLY A 425 -12.38 -11.55 21.56
CA GLY A 425 -12.07 -11.13 22.92
C GLY A 425 -12.41 -12.20 23.97
N GLY A 426 -13.57 -12.84 23.83
CA GLY A 426 -13.98 -13.97 24.67
C GLY A 426 -13.05 -15.17 24.50
N LEU A 427 -12.59 -15.44 23.29
CA LEU A 427 -11.62 -16.51 23.02
C LEU A 427 -10.25 -16.21 23.66
N ILE A 428 -9.74 -15.00 23.54
CA ILE A 428 -8.50 -14.54 24.20
C ILE A 428 -8.61 -14.75 25.72
N ALA A 429 -9.74 -14.38 26.32
CA ALA A 429 -10.00 -14.58 27.74
C ALA A 429 -10.08 -16.05 28.15
N ARG A 430 -10.66 -16.93 27.32
CA ARG A 430 -10.67 -18.39 27.57
C ARG A 430 -9.26 -18.99 27.62
N HIS A 431 -8.34 -18.42 26.86
CA HIS A 431 -6.92 -18.80 26.88
C HIS A 431 -6.11 -18.12 28.00
N GLY A 432 -6.73 -17.21 28.78
CA GLY A 432 -6.09 -16.50 29.88
C GLY A 432 -5.12 -15.40 29.44
N LEU A 433 -5.31 -14.84 28.24
CA LEU A 433 -4.39 -13.90 27.60
C LEU A 433 -4.89 -12.44 27.61
N GLN A 434 -6.04 -12.16 28.22
CA GLN A 434 -6.73 -10.86 28.15
C GLN A 434 -5.92 -9.66 28.68
N ASP A 435 -4.93 -9.90 29.53
CA ASP A 435 -4.06 -8.86 30.12
C ASP A 435 -2.76 -8.67 29.34
N ARG A 436 -2.50 -9.47 28.30
CA ARG A 436 -1.23 -9.50 27.56
C ARG A 436 -1.38 -9.39 26.05
N LEU A 437 -2.49 -9.86 25.50
CA LEU A 437 -2.75 -9.88 24.06
C LEU A 437 -3.96 -9.01 23.74
N HIS A 438 -3.80 -8.16 22.73
CA HIS A 438 -4.84 -7.27 22.23
C HIS A 438 -5.23 -7.62 20.79
N ILE A 439 -6.32 -7.02 20.31
CA ILE A 439 -6.74 -7.17 18.91
C ILE A 439 -6.13 -6.03 18.09
N ALA A 440 -5.58 -6.38 16.93
CA ALA A 440 -5.27 -5.47 15.83
C ALA A 440 -6.29 -5.71 14.71
N LEU A 441 -7.24 -4.80 14.49
CA LEU A 441 -8.11 -4.84 13.31
C LEU A 441 -7.37 -4.15 12.15
N ASP A 442 -6.30 -4.76 11.67
CA ASP A 442 -5.32 -4.15 10.76
C ASP A 442 -5.65 -4.27 9.27
N GLU A 443 -6.83 -4.82 8.95
CA GLU A 443 -7.55 -4.58 7.69
C GLU A 443 -9.05 -4.46 7.91
N TRP A 444 -9.62 -3.32 7.54
CA TRP A 444 -11.07 -3.16 7.46
C TRP A 444 -11.45 -2.04 6.50
N ASN A 445 -12.53 -2.24 5.75
CA ASN A 445 -13.20 -1.19 4.98
C ASN A 445 -14.54 -1.68 4.40
N VAL A 446 -15.21 -0.84 3.63
CA VAL A 446 -16.18 -1.28 2.62
C VAL A 446 -15.40 -1.82 1.42
N TRP A 447 -15.82 -2.97 0.92
CA TRP A 447 -15.31 -3.55 -0.32
C TRP A 447 -16.52 -4.07 -1.09
N LEU A 448 -16.88 -3.41 -2.21
CA LEU A 448 -18.06 -3.73 -3.01
C LEU A 448 -17.73 -4.00 -4.49
N PHE A 449 -17.01 -3.06 -5.12
CA PHE A 449 -16.74 -3.05 -6.57
C PHE A 449 -15.27 -3.30 -6.91
N ALA A 450 -14.37 -3.16 -5.93
CA ALA A 450 -12.93 -3.31 -6.11
C ALA A 450 -12.56 -4.75 -6.56
N HIS A 451 -12.58 -4.98 -7.86
CA HIS A 451 -12.09 -6.19 -8.51
C HIS A 451 -10.85 -5.88 -9.35
N TYR A 452 -10.12 -6.92 -9.76
CA TYR A 452 -8.88 -6.78 -10.51
C TYR A 452 -9.07 -5.98 -11.82
N GLU A 453 -10.20 -6.18 -12.50
CA GLU A 453 -10.57 -5.45 -13.73
C GLU A 453 -10.73 -3.94 -13.49
N CYS A 454 -11.12 -3.54 -12.29
CA CYS A 454 -11.24 -2.15 -11.85
C CYS A 454 -10.00 -1.67 -11.08
N ARG A 455 -8.88 -2.40 -11.13
CA ARG A 455 -7.64 -2.11 -10.38
C ARG A 455 -7.83 -2.04 -8.87
N MET A 456 -8.86 -2.71 -8.34
CA MET A 456 -9.23 -2.71 -6.92
C MET A 456 -9.61 -1.31 -6.38
N GLU A 457 -10.05 -0.40 -7.26
CA GLU A 457 -10.43 0.97 -6.91
C GLU A 457 -11.93 1.07 -6.61
N GLU A 458 -12.28 1.59 -5.43
CA GLU A 458 -13.66 1.65 -4.93
C GLU A 458 -14.22 3.09 -5.02
N PRO A 459 -15.38 3.33 -5.67
CA PRO A 459 -16.00 4.64 -5.76
C PRO A 459 -16.79 4.98 -4.48
N PHE A 460 -16.09 5.25 -3.37
CA PHE A 460 -16.73 5.48 -2.08
C PHE A 460 -17.78 6.61 -2.10
N LEU A 461 -18.96 6.29 -1.57
CA LEU A 461 -20.12 7.16 -1.43
C LEU A 461 -20.27 7.66 0.00
N LEU A 462 -21.20 8.60 0.22
CA LEU A 462 -21.50 9.11 1.57
C LEU A 462 -21.82 7.98 2.56
N ARG A 463 -22.58 6.97 2.12
CA ARG A 463 -22.88 5.76 2.90
C ARG A 463 -21.61 5.12 3.49
N ASP A 464 -20.55 5.04 2.71
CA ASP A 464 -19.32 4.35 3.12
C ASP A 464 -18.54 5.21 4.15
N GLY A 465 -18.62 6.54 4.03
CA GLY A 465 -18.19 7.46 5.09
C GLY A 465 -18.98 7.29 6.41
N LEU A 466 -20.30 7.15 6.35
CA LEU A 466 -21.14 6.89 7.53
C LEU A 466 -20.81 5.54 8.19
N TYR A 467 -20.49 4.53 7.38
CA TYR A 467 -20.01 3.23 7.84
C TYR A 467 -18.70 3.39 8.62
N VAL A 468 -17.72 4.09 8.06
CA VAL A 468 -16.42 4.33 8.69
C VAL A 468 -16.55 5.00 10.06
N VAL A 469 -17.37 6.05 10.17
CA VAL A 469 -17.65 6.69 11.48
C VAL A 469 -18.23 5.68 12.47
N SER A 470 -19.16 4.84 12.01
CA SER A 470 -19.78 3.82 12.86
C SER A 470 -18.82 2.71 13.28
N VAL A 471 -17.86 2.33 12.43
CA VAL A 471 -16.80 1.38 12.82
C VAL A 471 -15.88 2.02 13.86
N PHE A 472 -15.49 3.30 13.70
CA PHE A 472 -14.75 3.99 14.76
C PHE A 472 -15.50 4.04 16.09
N ASN A 473 -16.81 4.30 16.06
CA ASN A 473 -17.65 4.23 17.26
C ASN A 473 -17.57 2.83 17.91
N ALA A 474 -17.64 1.76 17.12
CA ALA A 474 -17.47 0.39 17.58
C ALA A 474 -16.08 0.14 18.19
N LEU A 475 -15.02 0.60 17.53
CA LEU A 475 -13.64 0.48 18.02
C LEU A 475 -13.46 1.21 19.36
N HIS A 476 -13.99 2.43 19.49
CA HIS A 476 -13.88 3.18 20.74
C HIS A 476 -14.69 2.57 21.88
N ARG A 477 -15.86 1.97 21.59
CA ARG A 477 -16.61 1.19 22.59
C ARG A 477 -15.85 -0.07 23.04
N ASN A 478 -14.98 -0.60 22.19
CA ASN A 478 -14.18 -1.80 22.44
C ASN A 478 -12.68 -1.49 22.68
N CYS A 479 -12.32 -0.25 23.03
CA CYS A 479 -10.92 0.22 23.10
C CYS A 479 -10.05 -0.45 24.18
N ARG A 480 -10.65 -1.20 25.11
CA ARG A 480 -9.89 -2.06 26.04
C ARG A 480 -9.35 -3.32 25.33
N LEU A 481 -10.09 -3.85 24.36
CA LEU A 481 -9.78 -5.07 23.62
C LEU A 481 -8.98 -4.75 22.35
N VAL A 482 -9.43 -3.75 21.59
CA VAL A 482 -8.78 -3.33 20.35
C VAL A 482 -7.85 -2.19 20.65
N ARG A 483 -6.56 -2.37 20.33
CA ARG A 483 -5.52 -1.38 20.55
C ARG A 483 -4.88 -0.91 19.25
N MET A 484 -5.20 -1.55 18.13
CA MET A 484 -4.70 -1.17 16.81
C MET A 484 -5.80 -1.37 15.75
N ALA A 485 -5.93 -0.43 14.82
CA ALA A 485 -6.81 -0.56 13.67
C ALA A 485 -6.21 0.11 12.43
N GLY A 486 -6.24 -0.59 11.30
CA GLY A 486 -5.69 -0.16 10.02
C GLY A 486 -6.76 -0.16 8.93
N LEU A 487 -7.12 1.02 8.45
CA LEU A 487 -8.07 1.12 7.32
C LEU A 487 -7.38 0.70 6.02
N ALA A 488 -8.01 -0.23 5.31
CA ALA A 488 -7.51 -0.78 4.06
C ALA A 488 -8.17 -0.11 2.84
N GLN A 489 -7.48 0.56 1.93
CA GLN A 489 -6.08 1.00 2.00
C GLN A 489 -5.99 2.53 1.99
N LEU A 490 -4.77 3.05 1.88
CA LEU A 490 -4.51 4.49 1.95
C LEU A 490 -4.85 5.22 0.64
N VAL A 491 -4.40 4.72 -0.51
CA VAL A 491 -4.47 5.42 -1.81
C VAL A 491 -4.96 4.50 -2.92
N ASN A 492 -5.90 4.99 -3.75
CA ASN A 492 -6.52 4.33 -4.90
C ASN A 492 -7.22 2.99 -4.60
N VAL A 493 -6.46 1.97 -4.21
CA VAL A 493 -6.96 0.63 -3.88
C VAL A 493 -7.70 0.67 -2.56
N LEU A 494 -9.02 0.41 -2.58
CA LEU A 494 -9.89 0.62 -1.42
C LEU A 494 -9.59 1.94 -0.68
N GLY A 495 -9.19 2.98 -1.45
CA GLY A 495 -8.36 4.06 -0.93
C GLY A 495 -9.15 5.21 -0.30
N ALA A 496 -8.70 5.72 0.84
CA ALA A 496 -9.20 6.98 1.38
C ALA A 496 -8.88 8.17 0.44
N ILE A 497 -7.75 8.12 -0.26
CA ILE A 497 -7.33 9.14 -1.23
C ILE A 497 -7.38 8.55 -2.62
N TYR A 498 -7.95 9.26 -3.59
CA TYR A 498 -7.92 8.84 -4.99
C TYR A 498 -7.09 9.82 -5.81
N THR A 499 -6.26 9.29 -6.71
CA THR A 499 -5.32 10.08 -7.50
C THR A 499 -5.62 9.98 -8.99
N THR A 500 -5.46 11.11 -9.66
CA THR A 500 -5.37 11.23 -11.12
C THR A 500 -3.92 11.52 -11.51
N PRO A 501 -3.57 11.48 -12.80
CA PRO A 501 -2.25 11.90 -13.27
C PRO A 501 -1.89 13.36 -12.93
N THR A 502 -2.89 14.22 -12.70
CA THR A 502 -2.71 15.67 -12.50
C THR A 502 -3.05 16.16 -11.10
N GLY A 503 -3.65 15.33 -10.24
CA GLY A 503 -4.02 15.70 -8.89
C GLY A 503 -4.65 14.56 -8.10
N LEU A 504 -5.54 14.88 -7.18
CA LEU A 504 -6.24 13.94 -6.31
C LEU A 504 -7.61 14.46 -5.89
N PHE A 505 -8.45 13.57 -5.37
CA PHE A 505 -9.63 13.93 -4.59
C PHE A 505 -9.72 13.08 -3.31
N LEU A 506 -10.37 13.66 -2.30
CA LEU A 506 -10.53 13.08 -0.98
C LEU A 506 -11.92 12.43 -0.89
N THR A 507 -11.99 11.16 -0.52
CA THR A 507 -13.24 10.40 -0.52
C THR A 507 -14.09 10.70 0.73
N PRO A 508 -15.38 10.31 0.76
CA PRO A 508 -16.17 10.35 1.99
C PRO A 508 -15.52 9.56 3.15
N VAL A 509 -14.80 8.48 2.84
CA VAL A 509 -14.02 7.69 3.81
C VAL A 509 -12.87 8.52 4.40
N TYR A 510 -12.16 9.31 3.59
CA TYR A 510 -11.15 10.26 4.09
C TYR A 510 -11.75 11.28 5.07
N LEU A 511 -12.88 11.89 4.67
CA LEU A 511 -13.53 12.92 5.47
C LEU A 511 -14.03 12.35 6.81
N ALA A 512 -14.57 11.14 6.81
CA ALA A 512 -14.97 10.41 8.01
C ALA A 512 -13.80 10.12 8.96
N ASN A 513 -12.66 9.65 8.43
CA ASN A 513 -11.44 9.44 9.22
C ASN A 513 -10.97 10.74 9.86
N ARG A 514 -10.81 11.80 9.04
CA ARG A 514 -10.34 13.09 9.55
C ARG A 514 -11.27 13.64 10.63
N LEU A 515 -12.58 13.54 10.42
CA LEU A 515 -13.58 13.99 11.39
C LEU A 515 -13.41 13.30 12.75
N ILE A 516 -13.26 11.96 12.76
CA ILE A 516 -13.09 11.21 14.00
C ILE A 516 -11.77 11.54 14.69
N VAL A 517 -10.67 11.62 13.94
CA VAL A 517 -9.34 11.92 14.48
C VAL A 517 -9.28 13.33 15.08
N GLU A 518 -9.94 14.31 14.44
CA GLU A 518 -9.94 15.71 14.92
C GLU A 518 -10.93 15.96 16.05
N HIS A 519 -11.98 15.14 16.17
CA HIS A 519 -13.11 15.39 17.08
C HIS A 519 -13.43 14.21 18.02
N SER A 520 -12.39 13.56 18.54
CA SER A 520 -12.51 12.58 19.62
C SER A 520 -11.58 12.93 20.78
N GLY A 521 -12.05 12.74 22.01
CA GLY A 521 -11.23 12.71 23.21
C GLY A 521 -10.46 11.40 23.36
N THR A 522 -9.64 11.30 24.42
CA THR A 522 -8.78 10.14 24.66
C THR A 522 -9.43 9.09 25.57
N ILE A 523 -10.53 9.44 26.25
CA ILE A 523 -11.24 8.54 27.16
C ILE A 523 -12.63 8.25 26.61
N SER A 524 -12.91 6.99 26.29
CA SER A 524 -14.24 6.49 25.92
C SER A 524 -15.13 6.40 27.15
N VAL A 525 -16.40 6.81 27.06
CA VAL A 525 -17.37 6.80 28.17
C VAL A 525 -18.66 6.05 27.80
N GLU A 526 -19.35 5.52 28.81
CA GLU A 526 -20.58 4.74 28.61
C GLU A 526 -21.65 5.59 27.90
N THR A 527 -22.08 5.10 26.73
CA THR A 527 -23.08 5.75 25.87
C THR A 527 -24.19 4.77 25.55
N ALA A 528 -25.41 5.07 26.01
CA ALA A 528 -26.59 4.25 25.75
C ALA A 528 -27.44 4.90 24.64
N VAL A 529 -27.88 4.08 23.69
CA VAL A 529 -28.68 4.52 22.52
C VAL A 529 -29.99 3.74 22.46
N GLU A 530 -31.10 4.44 22.63
CA GLU A 530 -32.45 3.96 22.32
C GLU A 530 -32.80 4.50 20.94
N SER A 531 -33.03 3.62 19.96
CA SER A 531 -33.35 4.02 18.58
C SER A 531 -34.37 3.07 18.00
N PRO A 532 -35.29 3.53 17.11
CA PRO A 532 -35.94 2.64 16.18
C PRO A 532 -34.91 1.82 15.39
N THR A 533 -35.33 0.65 14.91
CA THR A 533 -34.48 -0.27 14.17
C THR A 533 -34.97 -0.48 12.74
N PHE A 534 -34.07 -0.95 11.89
CA PHE A 534 -34.36 -1.42 10.53
C PHE A 534 -33.85 -2.85 10.34
N SER A 535 -34.42 -3.53 9.34
CA SER A 535 -33.97 -4.84 8.92
C SER A 535 -32.95 -4.71 7.79
N ALA A 536 -31.78 -5.33 7.95
CA ALA A 536 -30.84 -5.58 6.88
C ALA A 536 -30.96 -7.05 6.45
N PRO A 537 -31.12 -7.33 5.14
CA PRO A 537 -31.11 -8.70 4.63
C PRO A 537 -29.72 -9.33 4.78
N ALA A 538 -29.64 -10.66 4.67
CA ALA A 538 -28.36 -11.32 4.46
C ALA A 538 -27.85 -10.95 3.07
N ALA A 539 -26.56 -10.66 2.95
CA ALA A 539 -25.92 -10.42 1.66
C ALA A 539 -24.45 -10.79 1.74
N VAL A 540 -23.99 -11.58 0.78
CA VAL A 540 -22.58 -12.03 0.71
C VAL A 540 -22.18 -12.73 2.01
N LEU A 541 -21.13 -12.27 2.71
CA LEU A 541 -20.67 -12.80 3.99
C LEU A 541 -21.39 -12.18 5.21
N MET A 542 -22.26 -11.18 4.99
CA MET A 542 -23.03 -10.54 6.05
C MET A 542 -24.32 -11.32 6.34
N PRO A 543 -24.51 -11.82 7.59
CA PRO A 543 -25.78 -12.43 7.99
C PRO A 543 -26.90 -11.39 8.08
N ALA A 544 -28.15 -11.86 7.96
CA ALA A 544 -29.33 -10.99 8.13
C ALA A 544 -29.37 -10.38 9.53
N ARG A 545 -29.73 -9.10 9.61
CA ARG A 545 -29.87 -8.35 10.86
C ARG A 545 -31.26 -7.71 10.95
N PRO A 546 -32.21 -8.32 11.67
CA PRO A 546 -33.58 -7.82 11.72
C PRO A 546 -33.75 -6.54 12.56
N HIS A 547 -32.75 -6.17 13.37
CA HIS A 547 -32.88 -5.13 14.39
C HIS A 547 -31.67 -4.18 14.45
N ALA A 548 -31.10 -3.80 13.31
CA ALA A 548 -30.02 -2.82 13.26
C ALA A 548 -30.52 -1.42 13.64
N ARG A 549 -29.75 -0.63 14.39
CA ARG A 549 -30.20 0.69 14.89
C ARG A 549 -30.10 1.78 13.82
N TYR A 550 -31.13 2.62 13.68
CA TYR A 550 -31.06 3.80 12.81
C TYR A 550 -30.10 4.87 13.32
N VAL A 551 -29.93 5.03 14.63
CA VAL A 551 -28.95 5.95 15.21
C VAL A 551 -27.84 5.15 15.86
N ASP A 552 -26.59 5.45 15.49
CA ASP A 552 -25.40 5.04 16.21
C ASP A 552 -24.76 6.25 16.88
N ALA A 553 -24.28 6.05 18.10
CA ALA A 553 -23.70 7.11 18.89
C ALA A 553 -22.58 6.60 19.79
N MET A 554 -21.62 7.47 20.02
CA MET A 554 -20.51 7.23 20.94
C MET A 554 -20.00 8.56 21.48
N ALA A 555 -19.60 8.59 22.75
CA ALA A 555 -19.03 9.76 23.38
C ALA A 555 -17.64 9.50 23.97
N THR A 556 -16.77 10.49 23.81
CA THR A 556 -15.45 10.55 24.45
C THR A 556 -15.32 11.82 25.26
N VAL A 557 -14.44 11.81 26.26
CA VAL A 557 -14.01 13.01 26.98
C VAL A 557 -12.52 13.25 26.76
N SER A 558 -12.12 14.53 26.81
CA SER A 558 -10.71 14.91 26.83
C SER A 558 -9.99 14.31 28.03
N GLU A 559 -8.66 14.24 27.97
CA GLU A 559 -7.85 13.74 29.09
C GLU A 559 -8.04 14.54 30.39
N GLU A 560 -8.25 15.85 30.26
CA GLU A 560 -8.53 16.76 31.38
C GLU A 560 -9.99 16.68 31.86
N GLY A 561 -10.88 16.03 31.10
CA GLY A 561 -12.32 15.94 31.39
C GLY A 561 -13.11 17.24 31.15
N ASP A 562 -12.50 18.25 30.52
CA ASP A 562 -13.07 19.57 30.27
C ASP A 562 -13.93 19.65 28.99
N ARG A 563 -13.84 18.64 28.11
CA ARG A 563 -14.55 18.58 26.83
C ARG A 563 -15.21 17.23 26.61
N LEU A 564 -16.49 17.27 26.23
CA LEU A 564 -17.26 16.13 25.76
C LEU A 564 -17.35 16.18 24.24
N TYR A 565 -17.04 15.06 23.60
CA TYR A 565 -17.22 14.85 22.16
C TYR A 565 -18.31 13.81 21.97
N LEU A 566 -19.24 14.07 21.06
CA LEU A 566 -20.34 13.17 20.75
C LEU A 566 -20.36 12.90 19.25
N SER A 567 -20.06 11.66 18.87
CA SER A 567 -20.22 11.13 17.52
C SER A 567 -21.64 10.62 17.35
N LEU A 568 -22.32 11.04 16.28
CA LEU A 568 -23.69 10.63 15.92
C LEU A 568 -23.76 10.29 14.44
N VAL A 569 -24.29 9.11 14.13
CA VAL A 569 -24.56 8.67 12.75
C VAL A 569 -26.05 8.39 12.61
N ASN A 570 -26.70 9.08 11.67
CA ASN A 570 -28.04 8.73 11.22
C ASN A 570 -27.93 7.79 10.02
N ARG A 571 -28.34 6.54 10.21
CA ARG A 571 -28.34 5.47 9.22
C ARG A 571 -29.69 5.37 8.48
N HIS A 572 -30.64 6.29 8.72
CA HIS A 572 -31.86 6.36 7.93
C HIS A 572 -31.54 6.86 6.52
N ARG A 573 -32.13 6.22 5.51
CA ARG A 573 -31.95 6.57 4.11
C ARG A 573 -32.72 7.84 3.72
#